data_AF-A0A938DKY7-F1
#
_entry.id   AF-A0A938DKY7-F1
#
_cell.length_a   1.000
_cell.length_b   1.000
_cell.length_c   1.000
_cell.angle_alpha   90.00
_cell.angle_beta   90.00
_cell.angle_gamma   90.00
#
_symmetry.space_group_name_H-M   'P 1'
#
loop_
_entity.id
_entity.type
_entity.pdbx_description
1 polymer ?
#
loop_
_entity_poly.entity_id
_entity_poly.type
_entity_poly.pdbx_seq_one_letter_code
_entity_poly.pdbx_strand_id
1 'polypeptide(L)'
;MTAVAPALRPVRTQARRGSRPLVAVAAFLALLAAYGVLSLLNDAKGTLGTDTGGKLATLAAMDRNGTFDPDIGYWAADLDPDGDLHPLYYTGRVGDRWVNVTTLPVVEVAG
;
A
#
# COMPACT_ATOMS: atom_id res chain seq x y z
N MET A 1 -45.02 -20.96 47.91
CA MET A 1 -44.20 -21.36 46.75
C MET A 1 -42.88 -20.64 46.84
N THR A 2 -41.84 -21.27 47.40
CA THR A 2 -40.50 -20.70 47.55
C THR A 2 -39.68 -21.08 46.33
N ALA A 3 -39.35 -20.10 45.49
CA ALA A 3 -38.46 -20.30 44.34
C ALA A 3 -37.03 -20.50 44.84
N VAL A 4 -36.48 -21.70 44.65
CA VAL A 4 -35.06 -21.99 44.91
C VAL A 4 -34.26 -21.50 43.70
N ALA A 5 -33.41 -20.49 43.89
CA ALA A 5 -32.52 -20.01 42.84
C ALA A 5 -31.53 -21.11 42.43
N PRO A 6 -31.29 -21.33 41.13
CA PRO A 6 -30.35 -22.35 40.68
C PRO A 6 -28.93 -22.01 41.13
N ALA A 7 -28.24 -22.99 41.69
CA ALA A 7 -26.84 -22.85 42.08
C ALA A 7 -25.99 -22.47 40.85
N LEU A 8 -25.34 -21.31 40.89
CA LEU A 8 -24.41 -20.87 39.86
C LEU A 8 -23.25 -21.87 39.81
N ARG A 9 -23.11 -22.60 38.69
CA ARG A 9 -21.96 -23.46 38.47
C ARG A 9 -20.70 -22.58 38.41
N PRO A 10 -19.62 -22.93 39.13
CA PRO A 10 -18.36 -22.21 38.98
C PRO A 10 -17.89 -22.32 37.53
N VAL A 11 -17.75 -21.18 36.87
CA VAL A 11 -17.14 -21.09 35.55
C VAL A 11 -15.69 -21.55 35.70
N ARG A 12 -15.33 -22.68 35.09
CA ARG A 12 -13.94 -23.13 35.04
C ARG A 12 -13.16 -22.12 34.20
N THR A 13 -12.36 -21.29 34.85
CA THR A 13 -11.38 -20.45 34.17
C THR A 13 -10.42 -21.38 33.45
N GLN A 14 -10.49 -21.41 32.12
CA GLN A 14 -9.60 -22.21 31.29
C GLN A 14 -8.17 -21.74 31.59
N ALA A 15 -7.33 -22.63 32.12
CA ALA A 15 -5.93 -22.31 32.39
C ALA A 15 -5.30 -21.82 31.08
N ARG A 16 -4.81 -20.57 31.07
CA ARG A 16 -4.01 -20.03 29.97
C ARG A 16 -2.90 -21.03 29.69
N ARG A 17 -2.93 -21.72 28.54
CA ARG A 17 -1.77 -22.47 28.05
C ARG A 17 -0.63 -21.45 28.03
N GLY A 18 0.36 -21.64 28.90
CA GLY A 18 1.50 -20.75 29.00
C GLY A 18 2.09 -20.56 27.62
N SER A 19 1.97 -19.35 27.08
CA SER A 19 2.64 -18.97 25.85
C SER A 19 4.12 -19.17 26.08
N ARG A 20 4.72 -20.17 25.41
CA ARG A 20 6.16 -20.41 25.51
C ARG A 20 6.85 -19.22 24.83
N PRO A 21 7.43 -18.26 25.57
CA PRO A 21 7.91 -17.01 25.00
C PRO A 21 8.99 -17.26 23.94
N LEU A 22 9.79 -18.33 24.12
CA LEU A 22 10.75 -18.81 23.14
C LEU A 22 10.16 -19.16 21.78
N VAL A 23 8.97 -19.78 21.74
CA VAL A 23 8.31 -20.13 20.47
C VAL A 23 7.84 -18.86 19.75
N ALA A 24 7.32 -17.88 20.49
CA ALA A 24 6.91 -16.59 19.92
C ALA A 24 8.11 -15.80 19.38
N VAL A 25 9.22 -15.76 20.12
CA VAL A 25 10.47 -15.12 19.69
C VAL A 25 11.03 -15.81 18.46
N ALA A 26 11.08 -17.14 18.44
CA ALA A 26 11.55 -17.89 17.28
C ALA A 26 10.68 -17.64 16.04
N ALA A 27 9.35 -17.63 16.20
CA ALA A 27 8.43 -17.32 15.11
C ALA A 27 8.61 -15.88 14.59
N PHE A 28 8.79 -14.91 15.50
CA PHE A 28 9.07 -13.53 15.13
C PHE A 28 10.38 -13.41 14.35
N LEU A 29 11.46 -14.02 14.83
CA LEU A 29 12.77 -13.98 14.16
C LEU A 29 12.73 -14.69 12.81
N ALA A 30 12.05 -15.82 12.71
CA ALA A 30 11.87 -16.53 11.44
C ALA A 30 11.08 -15.67 10.43
N LEU A 31 10.02 -15.00 10.89
CA LEU A 31 9.24 -14.09 10.05
C LEU A 31 10.08 -12.88 9.60
N LEU A 32 10.84 -12.27 10.52
CA LEU A 32 11.73 -11.16 10.23
C LEU A 32 12.79 -11.55 9.20
N ALA A 33 13.42 -12.72 9.38
CA ALA A 33 14.41 -13.24 8.44
C ALA A 33 13.79 -13.51 7.06
N ALA A 34 12.59 -14.11 7.02
CA ALA A 34 11.87 -14.33 5.76
C ALA A 34 11.58 -13.01 5.03
N TYR A 35 11.06 -11.99 5.73
CA TYR A 35 10.82 -10.67 5.14
C TYR A 35 12.11 -9.96 4.71
N GLY A 36 13.19 -10.07 5.50
CA GLY A 36 14.48 -9.50 5.16
C GLY A 36 15.06 -10.11 3.88
N VAL A 37 15.04 -11.44 3.79
CA VAL A 37 15.48 -12.17 2.59
C VAL A 37 14.61 -11.81 1.38
N LEU A 38 13.28 -11.82 1.54
CA LEU A 38 12.37 -11.42 0.45
C LEU A 38 12.58 -9.97 0.00
N SER A 39 12.89 -9.06 0.92
CA SER A 39 13.19 -7.66 0.60
C SER A 39 14.49 -7.51 -0.19
N LEU A 40 15.49 -8.35 0.08
CA LEU A 40 16.77 -8.34 -0.65
C LEU A 40 16.71 -9.08 -1.99
N LEU A 41 15.81 -10.06 -2.11
CA LEU A 41 15.56 -10.79 -3.35
C LEU A 41 14.55 -10.09 -4.27
N ASN A 42 13.81 -9.09 -3.76
CA ASN A 42 12.94 -8.27 -4.59
C ASN A 42 13.80 -7.46 -5.57
N ASP A 43 13.52 -7.63 -6.86
CA ASP A 43 14.09 -6.78 -7.90
C ASP A 43 13.65 -5.32 -7.62
N ALA A 44 14.59 -4.37 -7.65
CA ALA A 44 14.27 -2.95 -7.55
C ALA A 44 13.35 -2.47 -8.69
N LYS A 45 13.24 -3.26 -9.77
CA LYS A 45 12.31 -3.09 -10.89
C LYS A 45 10.99 -3.84 -10.69
N GLY A 46 10.79 -4.49 -9.55
CA GLY A 46 9.57 -5.21 -9.18
C GLY A 46 8.41 -4.24 -8.98
N THR A 47 7.73 -3.89 -10.07
CA THR A 47 6.50 -3.10 -10.08
C THR A 47 5.31 -3.94 -9.61
N LEU A 48 5.36 -4.46 -8.38
CA LEU A 48 4.21 -5.13 -7.79
C LEU A 48 3.18 -4.07 -7.35
N GLY A 49 2.18 -3.89 -8.21
CA GLY A 49 1.02 -3.01 -8.03
C GLY A 49 0.90 -2.00 -9.16
N THR A 50 -0.27 -1.93 -9.79
CA THR A 50 -0.62 -0.90 -10.80
C THR A 50 -0.34 0.52 -10.29
N ASP A 51 -0.41 0.71 -8.97
CA ASP A 51 -0.09 1.94 -8.25
C ASP A 51 1.42 2.26 -8.19
N THR A 52 2.28 1.25 -8.14
CA THR A 52 3.75 1.42 -8.08
C THR A 52 4.31 1.90 -9.43
N GLY A 53 3.75 1.41 -10.53
CA GLY A 53 4.15 1.81 -11.88
C GLY A 53 3.91 3.29 -12.16
N GLY A 54 2.75 3.82 -11.76
CA GLY A 54 2.41 5.23 -11.90
C GLY A 54 3.34 6.16 -11.08
N LYS A 55 3.70 5.75 -9.87
CA LYS A 55 4.64 6.48 -9.00
C LYS A 55 6.04 6.54 -9.58
N LEU A 56 6.56 5.40 -10.05
CA LEU A 56 7.87 5.36 -10.69
C LEU A 56 7.89 6.16 -11.99
N ALA A 57 6.80 6.13 -12.77
CA ALA A 57 6.69 6.94 -13.98
C ALA A 57 6.73 8.45 -13.65
N THR A 58 6.07 8.87 -12.56
CA THR A 58 6.08 10.25 -12.07
C THR A 58 7.48 10.69 -11.65
N LEU A 59 8.16 9.90 -10.82
CA LEU A 59 9.53 10.20 -10.40
C LEU A 59 10.50 10.22 -11.59
N ALA A 60 10.33 9.31 -12.55
CA ALA A 60 11.16 9.27 -13.75
C ALA A 60 10.89 10.43 -14.72
N ALA A 61 9.69 11.03 -14.71
CA ALA A 61 9.39 12.24 -15.46
C ALA A 61 10.04 13.47 -14.79
N MET A 62 9.88 13.59 -13.47
CA MET A 62 10.52 14.64 -12.66
C MET A 62 12.05 14.61 -12.80
N ASP A 63 12.67 13.44 -12.70
CA ASP A 63 14.12 13.25 -12.84
C ASP A 63 14.59 13.60 -14.27
N ARG A 64 13.90 13.11 -15.30
CA ARG A 64 14.23 13.41 -16.71
C ARG A 64 14.12 14.89 -17.05
N ASN A 65 13.14 15.58 -16.47
CA ASN A 65 12.91 17.00 -16.73
C ASN A 65 13.73 17.90 -15.79
N GLY A 66 14.32 17.34 -14.72
CA GLY A 66 15.00 18.11 -13.69
C GLY A 66 14.05 19.02 -12.90
N THR A 67 12.78 18.64 -12.78
CA THR A 67 11.72 19.44 -12.14
C THR A 67 11.05 18.66 -11.03
N PHE A 68 10.26 19.36 -10.21
CA PHE A 68 9.31 18.73 -9.28
C PHE A 68 7.90 18.63 -9.86
N ASP A 69 7.76 18.81 -11.18
CA ASP A 69 6.47 18.76 -11.86
C ASP A 69 6.05 17.29 -12.03
N PRO A 70 4.90 16.87 -11.46
CA PRO A 70 4.43 15.50 -11.56
C PRO A 70 3.76 15.20 -12.91
N ASP A 71 3.79 16.12 -13.87
CA ASP A 71 3.28 15.87 -15.22
C ASP A 71 4.05 14.74 -15.91
N ILE A 72 3.36 13.62 -16.11
CA ILE A 72 3.86 12.45 -16.82
C ILE A 72 3.44 12.44 -18.28
N GLY A 73 2.56 13.35 -18.68
CA GLY A 73 1.96 13.40 -20.00
C GLY A 73 1.00 12.23 -20.27
N TYR A 74 0.43 12.26 -21.47
CA TYR A 74 -0.40 11.17 -22.00
C TYR A 74 -0.11 11.01 -23.49
N TRP A 75 0.23 9.78 -23.90
CA TRP A 75 0.71 9.47 -25.25
C TRP A 75 -0.31 9.78 -26.35
N ALA A 76 -1.61 9.81 -26.01
CA ALA A 76 -2.69 10.10 -26.95
C ALA A 76 -3.38 11.44 -26.67
N ALA A 77 -2.78 12.35 -25.89
CA ALA A 77 -3.42 13.61 -25.48
C ALA A 77 -3.97 14.45 -26.64
N ASP A 78 -3.33 14.38 -27.81
CA ASP A 78 -3.78 15.11 -29.01
C ASP A 78 -5.06 14.54 -29.63
N LEU A 79 -5.28 13.22 -29.48
CA LEU A 79 -6.40 12.48 -30.07
C LEU A 79 -7.50 12.16 -29.05
N ASP A 80 -7.14 12.17 -27.77
CA ASP A 80 -7.98 11.89 -26.62
C ASP A 80 -7.63 12.89 -25.50
N PRO A 81 -8.08 14.14 -25.62
CA PRO A 81 -7.75 15.20 -24.66
C PRO A 81 -8.41 15.00 -23.28
N ASP A 82 -9.43 14.14 -23.22
CA ASP A 82 -10.20 13.84 -22.02
C ASP A 82 -9.71 12.56 -21.32
N GLY A 83 -8.96 11.69 -22.01
CA GLY A 83 -8.34 10.49 -21.43
C GLY A 83 -9.31 9.31 -21.31
N ASP A 84 -10.25 9.18 -22.24
CA ASP A 84 -11.26 8.12 -22.25
C ASP A 84 -10.71 6.76 -22.72
N LEU A 85 -9.62 6.75 -23.50
CA LEU A 85 -9.13 5.59 -24.25
C LEU A 85 -7.94 4.87 -23.61
N HIS A 86 -7.72 5.06 -22.30
CA HIS A 86 -6.69 4.44 -21.45
C HIS A 86 -5.40 5.27 -21.27
N PRO A 87 -5.44 6.30 -20.41
CA PRO A 87 -4.24 6.78 -19.73
C PRO A 87 -3.66 5.67 -18.84
N LEU A 88 -2.44 5.89 -18.33
CA LEU A 88 -1.86 5.05 -17.27
C LEU A 88 -2.89 4.90 -16.13
N TYR A 89 -2.99 3.71 -15.53
CA TYR A 89 -3.97 3.46 -14.47
C TYR A 89 -3.79 4.48 -13.33
N TYR A 90 -4.89 5.10 -12.90
CA TYR A 90 -4.94 6.25 -11.97
C TYR A 90 -4.35 7.57 -12.48
N THR A 91 -3.95 7.68 -13.73
CA THR A 91 -3.59 8.97 -14.33
C THR A 91 -4.85 9.72 -14.73
N GLY A 92 -4.97 10.96 -14.25
CA GLY A 92 -6.05 11.86 -14.57
C GLY A 92 -5.51 13.24 -14.96
N ARG A 93 -6.40 14.07 -15.47
CA ARG A 93 -6.07 15.44 -15.86
C ARG A 93 -6.33 16.41 -14.70
N VAL A 94 -5.33 17.19 -14.33
CA VAL A 94 -5.42 18.26 -13.33
C VAL A 94 -4.98 19.56 -13.99
N GLY A 95 -5.95 20.41 -14.35
CA GLY A 95 -5.69 21.58 -15.18
C GLY A 95 -5.29 21.18 -16.61
N ASP A 96 -4.06 21.53 -16.98
CA ASP A 96 -3.40 21.22 -18.25
C ASP A 96 -2.44 20.03 -18.17
N ARG A 97 -2.25 19.44 -17.00
CA ARG A 97 -1.27 18.37 -16.74
C ARG A 97 -1.90 17.00 -16.59
N TRP A 98 -1.13 15.97 -16.94
CA TRP A 98 -1.48 14.57 -16.73
C TRP A 98 -0.72 14.03 -15.52
N VAL A 99 -1.44 13.77 -14.44
CA VAL A 99 -0.85 13.42 -13.15
C VAL A 99 -1.36 12.06 -12.69
N ASN A 100 -0.47 11.25 -12.11
CA ASN A 100 -0.88 9.99 -11.50
C ASN A 100 -1.55 10.25 -10.13
N VAL A 101 -2.88 10.20 -10.10
CA VAL A 101 -3.73 10.47 -8.93
C VAL A 101 -3.87 9.19 -8.10
N THR A 102 -2.91 8.95 -7.21
CA THR A 102 -2.94 7.81 -6.28
C THR A 102 -3.36 8.22 -4.87
N THR A 103 -3.55 7.25 -3.99
CA THR A 103 -3.83 7.49 -2.56
C THR A 103 -2.66 8.08 -1.77
N LEU A 104 -1.46 8.25 -2.37
CA LEU A 104 -0.38 8.99 -1.70
C LEU A 104 -0.59 10.50 -1.88
N PRO A 105 -0.57 11.29 -0.79
CA PRO A 105 -0.62 12.74 -0.90
C PRO A 105 0.65 13.24 -1.58
N VAL A 106 0.53 13.71 -2.82
CA VAL A 106 1.51 14.57 -3.47
C VAL A 106 1.06 16.00 -3.23
N VAL A 107 1.87 16.77 -2.51
CA VAL A 107 1.61 18.21 -2.34
C VAL A 107 2.06 18.89 -3.62
N GLU A 108 1.08 19.27 -4.44
CA GLU A 108 1.30 20.20 -5.54
C GLU A 108 1.55 21.59 -4.95
N VAL A 109 2.75 22.14 -5.18
CA VAL A 109 3.02 23.55 -4.91
C VAL A 109 2.85 24.27 -6.25
N ALA A 110 1.67 24.86 -6.49
CA ALA A 110 1.46 25.75 -7.61
C ALA A 110 2.36 26.98 -7.45
N GLY A 111 3.26 27.20 -8.40
CA GLY A 111 4.12 28.38 -8.51
C GLY A 111 3.71 29.26 -9.69
#